data_AF-A0A3D8J1A5-F1
#
_entry.id   AF-A0A3D8J1A5-F1
#
_cell.length_a   1.000
_cell.length_b   1.000
_cell.length_c   1.000
_cell.angle_alpha   90.00
_cell.angle_beta   90.00
_cell.angle_gamma   90.00
#
_symmetry.space_group_name_H-M   'P 1'
#
loop_
_entity.id
_entity.type
_entity.pdbx_description
1 polymer ?
#
loop_
_entity_poly.entity_id
_entity_poly.type
_entity_poly.pdbx_seq_one_letter_code
_entity_poly.pdbx_strand_id
1 'polypeptide(L)'
;MDSTLTLIILLIAGVVMYFLWNTLREYLGNEENLKRFKQEQSQAYALPQEPRLQDKVEQSEYGLLAGILGYVANADGEICELEKEMASSLLSDMAKEMKNLGSESEVYDILLAIFTSGNKNISSLAKGFVELTKGEYKKKLKVVEFCFALGYADGELNELTKEAIIDIGALLGIDNTDFNNLYDNFATSYEVQLTQEEAKEIFGSYDDLYSRYQELITQEKQNILDDKNLNKPLTPDALQNLRKIQKAYEILKG
;
A
#
# COMPACT_ATOMS: atom_id res chain seq x y z
N MET A 1 -21.76 49.37 22.33
CA MET A 1 -20.81 49.57 21.22
C MET A 1 -20.90 51.03 20.84
N ASP A 2 -19.80 51.77 20.97
CA ASP A 2 -19.81 53.24 20.94
C ASP A 2 -20.14 53.75 19.52
N SER A 3 -21.28 54.44 19.36
CA SER A 3 -21.78 54.90 18.05
C SER A 3 -20.77 55.81 17.32
N THR A 4 -19.88 56.45 18.07
CA THR A 4 -18.78 57.27 17.56
C THR A 4 -17.69 56.44 16.88
N LEU A 5 -17.33 55.29 17.45
CA LEU A 5 -16.34 54.36 16.90
C LEU A 5 -16.81 53.76 15.56
N THR A 6 -18.09 53.38 15.49
CA THR A 6 -18.69 52.83 14.26
C THR A 6 -18.66 53.85 13.11
N LEU A 7 -18.93 55.13 13.40
CA LEU A 7 -18.89 56.19 12.40
C LEU A 7 -17.48 56.41 11.84
N ILE A 8 -16.46 56.38 12.71
CA ILE A 8 -15.05 56.54 12.32
C ILE A 8 -14.60 55.37 11.43
N ILE A 9 -14.97 54.13 11.77
CA ILE A 9 -14.64 52.94 10.98
C ILE A 9 -15.27 53.01 9.59
N LEU A 10 -16.53 53.44 9.49
CA LEU A 10 -17.20 53.60 8.18
C LEU A 10 -16.54 54.68 7.32
N LEU A 11 -16.06 55.76 7.92
CA LEU A 11 -15.37 56.83 7.22
C LEU A 11 -14.01 56.35 6.68
N ILE A 12 -13.24 55.63 7.50
CA ILE A 12 -11.98 55.00 7.08
C ILE A 12 -12.23 53.97 5.97
N ALA A 13 -13.23 53.11 6.11
CA ALA A 13 -13.58 52.12 5.09
C ALA A 13 -13.96 52.78 3.76
N GLY A 14 -14.69 53.90 3.79
CA GLY A 14 -15.03 54.69 2.61
C GLY A 14 -13.79 55.27 1.91
N VAL A 15 -12.82 55.78 2.67
CA VAL A 15 -11.55 56.30 2.13
C VAL A 15 -10.72 55.17 1.51
N VAL A 16 -10.64 54.01 2.15
CA VAL A 16 -9.93 52.83 1.62
C VAL A 16 -10.59 52.33 0.34
N MET A 17 -11.92 52.22 0.30
CA MET A 17 -12.65 51.83 -0.91
C MET A 17 -12.43 52.83 -2.05
N TYR A 18 -12.45 54.13 -1.75
CA TYR A 18 -12.17 55.17 -2.74
C TYR A 18 -10.75 55.03 -3.32
N PHE A 19 -9.75 54.80 -2.46
CA PHE A 19 -8.37 54.63 -2.89
C PHE A 19 -8.20 53.37 -3.76
N LEU A 20 -8.80 52.24 -3.35
CA LEU A 20 -8.80 51.00 -4.13
C LEU A 20 -9.48 51.17 -5.48
N TRP A 21 -10.63 51.84 -5.52
CA TRP A 21 -11.35 52.13 -6.77
C TRP A 21 -10.51 52.99 -7.72
N ASN A 22 -9.88 54.05 -7.22
CA ASN A 22 -9.06 54.92 -8.05
C ASN A 22 -7.82 54.20 -8.59
N THR A 23 -7.14 53.43 -7.73
CA THR A 23 -5.96 52.64 -8.11
C THR A 23 -6.32 51.57 -9.14
N LEU A 24 -7.45 50.87 -8.95
CA LEU A 24 -7.93 49.86 -9.88
C LEU A 24 -8.31 50.47 -11.23
N ARG A 25 -8.96 51.64 -11.22
CA ARG A 25 -9.34 52.36 -12.44
C ARG A 25 -8.11 52.81 -13.23
N GLU A 26 -7.09 53.30 -12.56
CA GLU A 26 -5.81 53.69 -13.18
C GLU A 26 -5.07 52.47 -13.74
N TYR A 27 -5.06 51.36 -12.99
CA TYR A 27 -4.47 50.10 -13.44
C TYR A 27 -5.15 49.54 -14.70
N LEU A 28 -6.50 49.53 -14.72
CA LEU A 28 -7.31 49.06 -15.84
C LEU A 28 -7.37 50.06 -17.02
N GLY A 29 -7.09 51.34 -16.77
CA GLY A 29 -7.05 52.38 -17.80
C GLY A 29 -5.81 52.30 -18.70
N ASN A 30 -4.77 51.57 -18.27
CA ASN A 30 -3.58 51.30 -19.08
C ASN A 30 -3.87 50.16 -20.08
N GLU A 31 -3.83 50.46 -21.39
CA GLU A 31 -4.05 49.48 -22.45
C GLU A 31 -3.10 48.28 -22.38
N GLU A 32 -1.86 48.45 -21.90
CA GLU A 32 -0.93 47.33 -21.72
C GLU A 32 -1.34 46.40 -20.59
N ASN A 33 -1.85 46.93 -19.47
CA ASN A 33 -2.36 46.13 -18.36
C ASN A 33 -3.64 45.39 -18.76
N LEU A 34 -4.51 46.04 -19.55
CA LEU A 34 -5.73 45.42 -20.08
C LEU A 34 -5.40 44.29 -21.07
N LYS A 35 -4.36 44.46 -21.89
CA LYS A 35 -3.82 43.41 -22.77
C LYS A 35 -3.24 42.27 -21.95
N ARG A 36 -2.45 42.52 -20.92
CA ARG A 36 -1.91 41.50 -20.00
C ARG A 36 -3.01 40.71 -19.29
N PHE A 37 -4.01 41.40 -18.73
CA PHE A 37 -5.14 40.76 -18.04
C PHE A 37 -5.99 39.91 -19.00
N LYS A 38 -6.23 40.38 -20.23
CA LYS A 38 -6.90 39.57 -21.27
C LYS A 38 -6.02 38.41 -21.76
N GLN A 39 -4.71 38.59 -21.84
CA GLN A 39 -3.75 37.56 -22.23
C GLN A 39 -3.63 36.46 -21.16
N GLU A 40 -3.72 36.82 -19.87
CA GLU A 40 -3.82 35.87 -18.75
C GLU A 40 -5.18 35.15 -18.73
N GLN A 41 -6.28 35.79 -19.12
CA GLN A 41 -7.58 35.12 -19.28
C GLN A 41 -7.67 34.21 -20.51
N SER A 42 -6.89 34.49 -21.56
CA SER A 42 -6.85 33.67 -22.79
C SER A 42 -5.76 32.60 -22.76
N GLN A 43 -4.84 32.65 -21.79
CA GLN A 43 -4.18 31.45 -21.30
C GLN A 43 -5.22 30.66 -20.52
N ALA A 44 -5.92 29.76 -21.23
CA ALA A 44 -6.60 28.67 -20.55
C ALA A 44 -5.54 27.97 -19.69
N TYR A 45 -5.56 28.20 -18.38
CA TYR A 45 -4.89 27.32 -17.45
C TYR A 45 -5.48 25.95 -17.72
N ALA A 46 -4.74 25.11 -18.45
CA ALA A 46 -5.06 23.70 -18.52
C ALA A 46 -5.01 23.25 -17.07
N LEU A 47 -6.18 23.06 -16.46
CA LEU A 47 -6.26 22.37 -15.18
C LEU A 47 -5.45 21.09 -15.38
N PRO A 48 -4.45 20.80 -14.51
CA PRO A 48 -3.74 19.54 -14.57
C PRO A 48 -4.78 18.44 -14.73
N GLN A 49 -4.65 17.60 -15.77
CA GLN A 49 -5.59 16.50 -15.89
C GLN A 49 -5.53 15.71 -14.59
N GLU A 50 -6.67 15.58 -13.92
CA GLU A 50 -6.79 14.73 -12.75
C GLU A 50 -6.17 13.37 -13.10
N PRO A 51 -5.18 12.88 -12.34
CA PRO A 51 -4.52 11.62 -12.65
C PRO A 51 -5.55 10.50 -12.69
N ARG A 52 -5.37 9.53 -13.57
CA ARG A 52 -6.30 8.41 -13.69
C ARG A 52 -6.28 7.61 -12.39
N LEU A 53 -7.35 6.87 -12.12
CA LEU A 53 -7.42 6.00 -10.94
C LEU A 53 -6.18 5.10 -10.85
N GLN A 54 -5.77 4.52 -11.98
CA GLN A 54 -4.56 3.71 -12.09
C GLN A 54 -3.31 4.45 -11.61
N ASP A 55 -3.07 5.67 -12.11
CA ASP A 55 -1.91 6.48 -11.71
C ASP A 55 -1.94 6.81 -10.21
N LYS A 56 -3.13 7.09 -9.67
CA LYS A 56 -3.33 7.36 -8.22
C LYS A 56 -3.03 6.13 -7.37
N VAL A 57 -3.42 4.93 -7.82
CA VAL A 57 -3.14 3.66 -7.13
C VAL A 57 -1.65 3.32 -7.22
N GLU A 58 -1.06 3.37 -8.42
CA GLU A 58 0.36 3.05 -8.65
C GLU A 58 1.32 3.93 -7.83
N GLN A 59 0.98 5.20 -7.62
CA GLN A 59 1.79 6.15 -6.84
C GLN A 59 1.48 6.14 -5.34
N SER A 60 0.47 5.39 -4.90
CA SER A 60 0.11 5.27 -3.48
C SER A 60 1.06 4.35 -2.72
N GLU A 61 1.08 4.48 -1.39
CA GLU A 61 1.85 3.57 -0.49
C GLU A 61 1.53 2.10 -0.78
N TYR A 62 0.25 1.77 -1.00
CA TYR A 62 -0.19 0.40 -1.27
C TYR A 62 0.12 -0.09 -2.68
N GLY A 63 0.07 0.78 -3.70
CA GLY A 63 0.50 0.42 -5.05
C GLY A 63 2.00 0.10 -5.11
N LEU A 64 2.81 0.91 -4.43
CA LEU A 64 4.25 0.67 -4.30
C LEU A 64 4.54 -0.61 -3.52
N LEU A 65 3.79 -0.86 -2.43
CA LEU A 65 3.89 -2.10 -1.67
C LEU A 65 3.51 -3.33 -2.52
N ALA A 66 2.40 -3.28 -3.26
CA ALA A 66 2.00 -4.36 -4.16
C ALA A 66 3.09 -4.67 -5.20
N GLY A 67 3.77 -3.65 -5.72
CA GLY A 67 4.89 -3.82 -6.63
C GLY A 67 6.11 -4.47 -5.97
N ILE A 68 6.45 -4.08 -4.73
CA ILE A 68 7.55 -4.68 -3.96
C ILE A 68 7.27 -6.16 -3.69
N LEU A 69 6.05 -6.49 -3.25
CA LEU A 69 5.66 -7.87 -2.98
C LEU A 69 5.63 -8.70 -4.27
N GLY A 70 5.16 -8.13 -5.37
CA GLY A 70 5.18 -8.77 -6.68
C GLY A 70 6.60 -9.07 -7.15
N TYR A 71 7.55 -8.19 -6.92
CA TYR A 71 8.97 -8.42 -7.24
C TYR A 71 9.54 -9.63 -6.48
N VAL A 72 9.24 -9.76 -5.19
CA VAL A 72 9.70 -10.90 -4.37
C VAL A 72 9.01 -12.19 -4.77
N ALA A 73 7.68 -12.18 -4.88
CA ALA A 73 6.90 -13.38 -5.20
C ALA A 73 7.19 -13.93 -6.61
N ASN A 74 7.63 -13.10 -7.55
CA ASN A 74 7.97 -13.53 -8.91
C ASN A 74 9.47 -13.76 -9.12
N ALA A 75 10.29 -13.77 -8.06
CA ALA A 75 11.75 -13.79 -8.18
C ALA A 75 12.29 -15.09 -8.82
N ASP A 76 11.73 -16.24 -8.46
CA ASP A 76 12.07 -17.54 -9.03
C ASP A 76 11.13 -17.99 -10.16
N GLY A 77 10.04 -17.26 -10.39
CA GLY A 77 9.07 -17.50 -11.46
C GLY A 77 8.00 -18.52 -11.13
N GLU A 78 7.98 -19.05 -9.91
CA GLU A 78 6.94 -19.95 -9.41
C GLU A 78 6.18 -19.24 -8.28
N ILE A 79 4.84 -19.28 -8.31
CA ILE A 79 4.03 -18.78 -7.20
C ILE A 79 3.12 -19.92 -6.76
N CYS A 80 3.32 -20.39 -5.53
CA CYS A 80 2.54 -21.47 -4.96
C CYS A 80 1.13 -21.01 -4.57
N GLU A 81 0.26 -21.97 -4.24
CA GLU A 81 -1.15 -21.67 -3.92
C GLU A 81 -1.28 -20.80 -2.65
N LEU A 82 -0.49 -21.11 -1.62
CA LEU A 82 -0.50 -20.34 -0.37
C LEU A 82 -0.01 -18.90 -0.56
N GLU A 83 1.05 -18.67 -1.35
CA GLU A 83 1.52 -17.32 -1.68
C GLU A 83 0.45 -16.50 -2.40
N LYS A 84 -0.26 -17.13 -3.35
CA LYS A 84 -1.36 -16.47 -4.09
C LYS A 84 -2.47 -16.04 -3.14
N GLU A 85 -2.90 -16.91 -2.23
CA GLU A 85 -3.94 -16.55 -1.28
C GLU A 85 -3.47 -15.50 -0.27
N MET A 86 -2.23 -15.60 0.23
CA MET A 86 -1.66 -14.59 1.12
C MET A 86 -1.58 -13.21 0.45
N ALA A 87 -1.08 -13.17 -0.79
CA ALA A 87 -1.01 -11.95 -1.58
C ALA A 87 -2.41 -11.41 -1.90
N SER A 88 -3.29 -12.22 -2.48
CA SER A 88 -4.68 -11.88 -2.81
C SER A 88 -5.41 -11.29 -1.60
N SER A 89 -5.32 -11.97 -0.46
CA SER A 89 -5.99 -11.52 0.76
C SER A 89 -5.41 -10.19 1.25
N LEU A 90 -4.09 -9.96 1.15
CA LEU A 90 -3.49 -8.68 1.51
C LEU A 90 -3.89 -7.56 0.54
N LEU A 91 -3.90 -7.81 -0.78
CA LEU A 91 -4.33 -6.82 -1.78
C LEU A 91 -5.80 -6.42 -1.57
N SER A 92 -6.66 -7.35 -1.14
CA SER A 92 -8.04 -7.02 -0.74
C SER A 92 -8.08 -6.08 0.46
N ASP A 93 -7.24 -6.29 1.48
CA ASP A 93 -7.16 -5.36 2.63
C ASP A 93 -6.67 -3.97 2.19
N MET A 94 -5.66 -3.90 1.32
CA MET A 94 -5.19 -2.63 0.75
C MET A 94 -6.30 -1.91 -0.01
N ALA A 95 -7.04 -2.62 -0.85
CA ALA A 95 -8.14 -2.05 -1.62
C ALA A 95 -9.25 -1.47 -0.71
N LYS A 96 -9.56 -2.16 0.40
CA LYS A 96 -10.53 -1.67 1.41
C LYS A 96 -10.10 -0.37 2.06
N GLU A 97 -8.80 -0.23 2.37
CA GLU A 97 -8.24 1.01 2.93
C GLU A 97 -8.25 2.17 1.90
N MET A 98 -8.23 1.85 0.60
CA MET A 98 -8.25 2.81 -0.52
C MET A 98 -9.65 3.18 -1.03
N LYS A 99 -10.70 2.92 -0.25
CA LYS A 99 -12.11 3.22 -0.62
C LYS A 99 -12.41 4.67 -1.02
N ASN A 100 -11.50 5.60 -0.74
CA ASN A 100 -11.59 7.00 -1.14
C ASN A 100 -11.10 7.27 -2.57
N LEU A 101 -10.41 6.32 -3.21
CA LEU A 101 -9.87 6.47 -4.56
C LEU A 101 -10.79 5.89 -5.64
N GLY A 102 -11.43 4.75 -5.37
CA GLY A 102 -12.32 4.05 -6.30
C GLY A 102 -13.14 2.97 -5.59
N SER A 103 -13.86 2.15 -6.35
CA SER A 103 -14.50 0.96 -5.76
C SER A 103 -13.45 -0.06 -5.34
N GLU A 104 -13.74 -0.85 -4.30
CA GLU A 104 -12.83 -1.88 -3.78
C GLU A 104 -12.40 -2.86 -4.88
N SER A 105 -13.33 -3.30 -5.74
CA SER A 105 -13.03 -4.21 -6.85
C SER A 105 -12.08 -3.59 -7.88
N GLU A 106 -12.32 -2.33 -8.28
CA GLU A 106 -11.46 -1.66 -9.27
C GLU A 106 -10.05 -1.45 -8.73
N VAL A 107 -9.92 -1.05 -7.45
CA VAL A 107 -8.60 -0.87 -6.83
C VAL A 107 -7.89 -2.21 -6.67
N TYR A 108 -8.61 -3.25 -6.24
CA TYR A 108 -8.06 -4.61 -6.14
C TYR A 108 -7.50 -5.09 -7.48
N ASP A 109 -8.25 -4.93 -8.58
CA ASP A 109 -7.80 -5.34 -9.91
C ASP A 109 -6.53 -4.62 -10.36
N ILE A 110 -6.41 -3.32 -10.04
CA ILE A 110 -5.20 -2.54 -10.32
C ILE A 110 -4.03 -3.04 -9.47
N LEU A 111 -4.24 -3.25 -8.16
CA LEU A 111 -3.21 -3.76 -7.26
C LEU A 111 -2.73 -5.16 -7.69
N LEU A 112 -3.64 -6.02 -8.11
CA LEU A 112 -3.33 -7.34 -8.65
C LEU A 112 -2.53 -7.25 -9.95
N ALA A 113 -2.88 -6.32 -10.84
CA ALA A 113 -2.10 -6.07 -12.05
C ALA A 113 -0.67 -5.58 -11.73
N ILE A 114 -0.51 -4.71 -10.74
CA ILE A 114 0.80 -4.24 -10.28
C ILE A 114 1.62 -5.43 -9.72
N PHE A 115 1.03 -6.23 -8.83
CA PHE A 115 1.69 -7.39 -8.22
C PHE A 115 2.13 -8.42 -9.29
N THR A 116 1.25 -8.74 -10.23
CA THR A 116 1.52 -9.74 -11.28
C THR A 116 2.47 -9.24 -12.38
N SER A 117 2.57 -7.92 -12.58
CA SER A 117 3.48 -7.36 -13.59
C SER A 117 4.96 -7.65 -13.32
N GLY A 118 5.33 -7.99 -12.07
CA GLY A 118 6.71 -8.25 -11.67
C GLY A 118 7.64 -7.08 -12.00
N ASN A 119 7.18 -5.84 -11.77
CA ASN A 119 7.89 -4.63 -12.17
C ASN A 119 9.36 -4.66 -11.72
N LYS A 120 10.26 -4.69 -12.71
CA LYS A 120 11.69 -4.92 -12.51
C LYS A 120 12.44 -3.71 -11.94
N ASN A 121 11.81 -2.53 -11.88
CA ASN A 121 12.47 -1.36 -11.30
C ASN A 121 12.22 -1.24 -9.80
N ILE A 122 12.73 -2.23 -9.06
CA ILE A 122 12.54 -2.32 -7.62
C ILE A 122 13.13 -1.12 -6.86
N SER A 123 14.22 -0.56 -7.38
CA SER A 123 14.84 0.64 -6.82
C SER A 123 13.89 1.83 -6.82
N SER A 124 13.13 2.04 -7.90
CA SER A 124 12.13 3.12 -7.98
C SER A 124 10.96 2.88 -7.02
N LEU A 125 10.48 1.64 -6.92
CA LEU A 125 9.37 1.28 -6.04
C LEU A 125 9.76 1.49 -4.56
N ALA A 126 10.90 0.94 -4.15
CA ALA A 126 11.40 1.07 -2.79
C ALA A 126 11.70 2.52 -2.43
N LYS A 127 12.28 3.31 -3.36
CA LYS A 127 12.51 4.74 -3.14
C LYS A 127 11.19 5.49 -2.91
N GLY A 128 10.19 5.27 -3.76
CA GLY A 128 8.87 5.88 -3.59
C GLY A 128 8.24 5.49 -2.25
N PHE A 129 8.34 4.21 -1.88
CA PHE A 129 7.78 3.71 -0.63
C PHE A 129 8.46 4.35 0.59
N VAL A 130 9.79 4.48 0.57
CA VAL A 130 10.56 5.15 1.63
C VAL A 130 10.21 6.64 1.72
N GLU A 131 9.95 7.31 0.59
CA GLU A 131 9.54 8.71 0.57
C GLU A 131 8.16 8.92 1.21
N LEU A 132 7.20 8.01 0.96
CA LEU A 132 5.86 8.06 1.54
C LEU A 132 5.81 7.64 3.01
N THR A 133 6.66 6.69 3.42
CA THR A 133 6.71 6.14 4.80
C THR A 133 7.82 6.79 5.65
N LYS A 134 8.13 8.06 5.38
CA LYS A 134 9.25 8.74 6.03
C LYS A 134 9.05 8.83 7.55
N GLY A 135 10.00 8.23 8.28
CA GLY A 135 9.95 8.17 9.75
C GLY A 135 9.22 6.95 10.30
N GLU A 136 8.61 6.12 9.43
CA GLU A 136 7.84 4.94 9.81
C GLU A 136 8.68 3.66 9.67
N TYR A 137 9.83 3.61 10.36
CA TYR A 137 10.77 2.48 10.25
C TYR A 137 10.12 1.11 10.48
N LYS A 138 9.16 1.03 11.42
CA LYS A 138 8.42 -0.20 11.71
C LYS A 138 7.57 -0.69 10.54
N LYS A 139 7.01 0.20 9.72
CA LYS A 139 6.27 -0.20 8.51
C LYS A 139 7.22 -0.86 7.52
N LYS A 140 8.41 -0.28 7.32
CA LYS A 140 9.44 -0.87 6.44
C LYS A 140 9.90 -2.24 6.92
N LEU A 141 10.10 -2.42 8.23
CA LEU A 141 10.38 -3.75 8.82
C LEU A 141 9.25 -4.74 8.53
N LYS A 142 8.00 -4.31 8.68
CA LYS A 142 6.81 -5.13 8.44
C LYS A 142 6.69 -5.57 6.98
N VAL A 143 7.09 -4.72 6.03
CA VAL A 143 7.18 -5.09 4.61
C VAL A 143 8.18 -6.24 4.42
N VAL A 144 9.40 -6.11 4.94
CA VAL A 144 10.43 -7.17 4.81
C VAL A 144 9.99 -8.47 5.50
N GLU A 145 9.36 -8.35 6.66
CA GLU A 145 8.78 -9.49 7.37
C GLU A 145 7.72 -10.23 6.54
N PHE A 146 6.85 -9.51 5.84
CA PHE A 146 5.88 -10.12 4.94
C PHE A 146 6.53 -10.71 3.68
N CYS A 147 7.59 -10.09 3.16
CA CYS A 147 8.37 -10.68 2.07
C CYS A 147 8.96 -12.04 2.47
N PHE A 148 9.48 -12.18 3.70
CA PHE A 148 9.90 -13.48 4.22
C PHE A 148 8.73 -14.45 4.36
N ALA A 149 7.58 -13.99 4.85
CA ALA A 149 6.39 -14.83 4.98
C ALA A 149 5.94 -15.42 3.62
N LEU A 150 5.97 -14.61 2.56
CA LEU A 150 5.71 -15.07 1.20
C LEU A 150 6.78 -16.06 0.75
N GLY A 151 8.06 -15.67 0.79
CA GLY A 151 9.14 -16.51 0.27
C GLY A 151 9.37 -17.82 1.03
N TYR A 152 8.82 -17.95 2.23
CA TYR A 152 8.81 -19.21 2.99
C TYR A 152 7.45 -19.91 2.94
N ALA A 153 6.46 -19.48 2.18
CA ALA A 153 5.11 -20.04 2.25
C ALA A 153 5.09 -21.56 2.01
N ASP A 154 5.89 -22.07 1.08
CA ASP A 154 6.00 -23.49 0.74
C ASP A 154 6.88 -24.33 1.70
N GLY A 155 7.63 -23.68 2.60
CA GLY A 155 8.52 -24.34 3.54
C GLY A 155 10.00 -24.01 3.38
N GLU A 156 10.42 -23.58 2.19
CA GLU A 156 11.82 -23.36 1.85
C GLU A 156 12.01 -22.05 1.09
N LEU A 157 12.95 -21.22 1.54
CA LEU A 157 13.27 -20.00 0.84
C LEU A 157 14.31 -20.27 -0.26
N ASN A 158 13.88 -20.17 -1.52
CA ASN A 158 14.76 -20.22 -2.68
C ASN A 158 15.82 -19.09 -2.64
N GLU A 159 17.03 -19.36 -3.10
CA GLU A 159 18.12 -18.38 -3.17
C GLU A 159 17.75 -17.13 -4.00
N LEU A 160 17.00 -17.27 -5.11
CA LEU A 160 16.57 -16.10 -5.90
C LEU A 160 15.63 -15.19 -5.10
N THR A 161 14.66 -15.78 -4.40
CA THR A 161 13.72 -15.06 -3.54
C THR A 161 14.44 -14.43 -2.34
N LYS A 162 15.43 -15.13 -1.76
CA LYS A 162 16.29 -14.61 -0.70
C LYS A 162 17.09 -13.40 -1.16
N GLU A 163 17.73 -13.46 -2.32
CA GLU A 163 18.46 -12.32 -2.91
C GLU A 163 17.51 -11.13 -3.13
N ALA A 164 16.30 -11.38 -3.65
CA ALA A 164 15.30 -10.34 -3.80
C ALA A 164 14.94 -9.67 -2.46
N ILE A 165 14.72 -10.45 -1.39
CA ILE A 165 14.41 -9.91 -0.05
C ILE A 165 15.58 -9.11 0.53
N ILE A 166 16.82 -9.54 0.31
CA ILE A 166 18.03 -8.80 0.71
C ILE A 166 18.08 -7.44 0.00
N ASP A 167 17.83 -7.40 -1.30
CA ASP A 167 17.75 -6.16 -2.08
C ASP A 167 16.67 -5.22 -1.53
N ILE A 168 15.47 -5.74 -1.21
CA ILE A 168 14.40 -4.96 -0.57
C ILE A 168 14.86 -4.39 0.77
N GLY A 169 15.43 -5.23 1.64
CA GLY A 169 15.91 -4.80 2.96
C GLY A 169 16.92 -3.65 2.86
N ALA A 170 17.87 -3.76 1.93
CA ALA A 170 18.86 -2.73 1.66
C ALA A 170 18.22 -1.44 1.12
N LEU A 171 17.35 -1.54 0.11
CA LEU A 171 16.69 -0.38 -0.52
C LEU A 171 15.74 0.35 0.43
N LEU A 172 15.07 -0.38 1.33
CA LEU A 172 14.24 0.20 2.39
C LEU A 172 15.07 0.79 3.54
N GLY A 173 16.38 0.55 3.56
CA GLY A 173 17.30 1.01 4.60
C GLY A 173 17.00 0.37 5.96
N ILE A 174 16.80 -0.94 5.97
CA ILE A 174 16.70 -1.76 7.18
C ILE A 174 18.11 -1.98 7.75
N ASP A 175 18.26 -1.87 9.07
CA ASP A 175 19.52 -2.18 9.74
C ASP A 175 19.83 -3.68 9.61
N ASN A 176 21.10 -4.02 9.41
CA ASN A 176 21.53 -5.42 9.26
C ASN A 176 21.14 -6.28 10.46
N THR A 177 21.17 -5.72 11.67
CA THR A 177 20.78 -6.43 12.89
C THR A 177 19.30 -6.79 12.84
N ASP A 178 18.44 -5.85 12.47
CA ASP A 178 17.01 -6.08 12.36
C ASP A 178 16.68 -7.05 11.22
N PHE A 179 17.35 -6.90 10.08
CA PHE A 179 17.19 -7.81 8.95
C PHE A 179 17.59 -9.25 9.31
N ASN A 180 18.74 -9.43 9.97
CA ASN A 180 19.19 -10.75 10.40
C ASN A 180 18.25 -11.36 11.43
N ASN A 181 17.73 -10.55 12.37
CA ASN A 181 16.72 -11.02 13.31
C ASN A 181 15.44 -11.50 12.59
N LEU A 182 14.98 -10.78 11.56
CA LEU A 182 13.87 -11.22 10.74
C LEU A 182 14.20 -12.52 10.02
N TYR A 183 15.37 -12.60 9.36
CA TYR A 183 15.81 -13.80 8.67
C TYR A 183 15.84 -15.02 9.59
N ASP A 184 16.48 -14.90 10.76
CA ASP A 184 16.63 -15.99 11.73
C ASP A 184 15.28 -16.48 12.26
N ASN A 185 14.31 -15.56 12.44
CA ASN A 185 12.96 -15.93 12.86
C ASN A 185 12.29 -16.86 11.82
N PHE A 186 12.40 -16.56 10.52
CA PHE A 186 11.77 -17.37 9.46
C PHE A 186 12.59 -18.57 9.01
N ALA A 187 13.92 -18.54 9.14
CA ALA A 187 14.82 -19.61 8.72
C ALA A 187 14.61 -20.94 9.48
N THR A 188 13.74 -20.96 10.48
CA THR A 188 13.36 -22.19 11.17
C THR A 188 12.37 -22.97 10.32
N SER A 189 12.87 -23.97 9.58
CA SER A 189 12.04 -24.89 8.80
C SER A 189 11.36 -25.91 9.71
N TYR A 190 10.05 -26.06 9.52
CA TYR A 190 9.25 -27.10 10.14
C TYR A 190 8.40 -27.76 9.06
N GLU A 191 8.64 -29.04 8.79
CA GLU A 191 7.74 -29.84 7.98
C GLU A 191 6.39 -29.95 8.69
N VAL A 192 5.32 -29.62 7.97
CA VAL A 192 3.96 -29.82 8.44
C VAL A 192 3.48 -31.19 7.95
N GLN A 193 3.38 -32.13 8.87
CA GLN A 193 2.75 -33.43 8.62
C GLN A 193 1.34 -33.42 9.22
N LEU A 194 0.34 -33.77 8.41
CA LEU A 194 -1.06 -33.83 8.81
C LEU A 194 -1.70 -35.10 8.28
N THR A 195 -2.57 -35.69 9.10
CA THR A 195 -3.46 -36.81 8.75
C THR A 195 -4.76 -36.31 8.11
N GLN A 196 -5.51 -37.21 7.49
CA GLN A 196 -6.81 -36.86 6.92
C GLN A 196 -7.84 -36.47 7.98
N GLU A 197 -7.78 -37.07 9.16
CA GLU A 197 -8.62 -36.71 10.31
C GLU A 197 -8.33 -35.29 10.80
N GLU A 198 -7.05 -34.93 10.99
CA GLU A 198 -6.65 -33.59 11.40
C GLU A 198 -7.01 -32.53 10.35
N ALA A 199 -6.87 -32.86 9.06
CA ALA A 199 -7.29 -31.96 7.98
C ALA A 199 -8.79 -31.64 8.05
N LYS A 200 -9.64 -32.65 8.32
CA LYS A 200 -11.09 -32.47 8.52
C LYS A 200 -11.39 -31.66 9.77
N GLU A 201 -10.62 -31.83 10.84
CA GLU A 201 -10.79 -31.04 12.07
C GLU A 201 -10.48 -29.55 11.84
N ILE A 202 -9.40 -29.24 11.12
CA ILE A 202 -9.01 -27.86 10.76
C ILE A 202 -10.10 -27.19 9.92
N PHE A 203 -10.63 -27.89 8.91
CA PHE A 203 -11.63 -27.32 8.00
C PHE A 203 -13.04 -27.29 8.60
N GLY A 204 -13.35 -28.22 9.50
CA GLY A 204 -14.68 -28.42 10.05
C GLY A 204 -15.69 -28.79 8.95
N SER A 205 -16.95 -28.36 9.14
CA SER A 205 -17.98 -28.50 8.12
C SER A 205 -17.88 -27.37 7.11
N TYR A 206 -17.92 -27.69 5.82
CA TYR A 206 -17.89 -26.72 4.73
C TYR A 206 -18.82 -27.16 3.60
N ASP A 207 -19.48 -26.19 2.96
CA ASP A 207 -20.26 -26.43 1.74
C ASP A 207 -19.37 -26.37 0.49
N ASP A 208 -18.44 -25.41 0.47
CA ASP A 208 -17.42 -25.24 -0.57
C ASP A 208 -16.02 -25.23 0.05
N LEU A 209 -15.17 -26.18 -0.38
CA LEU A 209 -13.85 -26.39 0.20
C LEU A 209 -12.92 -25.19 -0.01
N TYR A 210 -12.95 -24.61 -1.22
CA TYR A 210 -12.06 -23.51 -1.56
C TYR A 210 -12.45 -22.22 -0.82
N SER A 211 -13.74 -21.89 -0.77
CA SER A 211 -14.24 -20.76 0.01
C SER A 211 -13.85 -20.89 1.49
N ARG A 212 -13.98 -22.10 2.06
CA ARG A 212 -13.54 -22.35 3.45
C ARG A 212 -12.04 -22.16 3.65
N TYR A 213 -11.24 -22.61 2.69
CA TYR A 213 -9.80 -22.40 2.69
C TYR A 213 -9.45 -20.91 2.71
N GLN A 214 -10.07 -20.10 1.84
CA GLN A 214 -9.84 -18.65 1.78
C GLN A 214 -10.24 -17.94 3.08
N GLU A 215 -11.35 -18.37 3.71
CA GLU A 215 -11.75 -17.86 5.02
C GLU A 215 -10.71 -18.13 6.10
N LEU A 216 -10.18 -19.36 6.17
CA LEU A 216 -9.18 -19.76 7.17
C LEU A 216 -7.88 -18.97 6.99
N ILE A 217 -7.40 -18.82 5.75
CA ILE A 217 -6.23 -17.97 5.46
C ILE A 217 -6.47 -16.53 5.88
N THR A 218 -7.65 -15.98 5.60
CA THR A 218 -8.02 -14.59 5.95
C THR A 218 -8.14 -14.38 7.46
N GLN A 219 -8.55 -15.40 8.21
CA GLN A 219 -8.66 -15.34 9.68
C GLN A 219 -7.28 -15.46 10.37
N GLU A 220 -6.42 -16.33 9.85
CA GLU A 220 -5.12 -16.61 10.45
C GLU A 220 -4.08 -15.55 10.06
N LYS A 221 -4.18 -14.94 8.87
CA LYS A 221 -3.23 -13.91 8.46
C LYS A 221 -3.25 -12.74 9.45
N GLN A 222 -2.07 -12.28 9.83
CA GLN A 222 -1.95 -11.00 10.50
C GLN A 222 -2.13 -9.89 9.47
N ASN A 223 -3.16 -9.04 9.62
CA ASN A 223 -3.26 -7.84 8.80
C ASN A 223 -2.10 -6.91 9.15
N ILE A 224 -1.11 -6.83 8.24
CA ILE A 224 0.11 -6.06 8.40
C ILE A 224 -0.11 -4.54 8.26
N LEU A 225 -1.27 -4.13 7.75
CA LEU A 225 -1.66 -2.73 7.54
C LEU A 225 -2.28 -2.11 8.80
N ASP A 226 -2.71 -2.92 9.78
CA ASP A 226 -3.27 -2.43 11.05
C ASP A 226 -2.14 -1.97 11.99
N ASP A 227 -2.21 -0.72 12.43
CA ASP A 227 -1.29 -0.12 13.42
C ASP A 227 -1.15 -0.96 14.70
N LYS A 228 -2.21 -1.67 15.11
CA LYS A 228 -2.19 -2.57 16.28
C LYS A 228 -1.27 -3.78 16.06
N ASN A 229 -1.09 -4.17 14.81
CA ASN A 229 -0.27 -5.30 14.39
C ASN A 229 1.15 -4.86 14.00
N LEU A 230 1.40 -3.56 13.81
CA LEU A 230 2.73 -3.02 13.50
C LEU A 230 3.80 -3.39 14.53
N ASN A 231 3.40 -3.54 15.80
CA ASN A 231 4.31 -3.91 16.90
C ASN A 231 4.33 -5.40 17.22
N LYS A 232 3.45 -6.19 16.59
CA LYS A 232 3.41 -7.64 16.80
C LYS A 232 4.23 -8.29 15.70
N PRO A 233 5.28 -9.06 15.98
CA PRO A 233 5.98 -9.80 14.95
C PRO A 233 5.00 -10.80 14.32
N LEU A 234 5.10 -11.00 13.01
CA LEU A 234 4.53 -12.16 12.35
C LEU A 234 5.35 -13.36 12.83
N THR A 235 4.79 -14.10 13.78
CA THR A 235 5.53 -15.20 14.39
C THR A 235 5.67 -16.34 13.39
N PRO A 236 6.76 -17.11 13.46
CA PRO A 236 6.89 -18.36 12.72
C PRO A 236 5.68 -19.28 12.94
N ASP A 237 5.09 -19.26 14.13
CA ASP A 237 3.87 -20.00 14.46
C ASP A 237 2.66 -19.61 13.59
N ALA A 238 2.50 -18.32 13.27
CA ALA A 238 1.42 -17.85 12.39
C ALA A 238 1.62 -18.38 10.96
N LEU A 239 2.85 -18.35 10.44
CA LEU A 239 3.17 -18.94 9.14
C LEU A 239 2.98 -20.46 9.15
N GLN A 240 3.36 -21.14 10.24
CA GLN A 240 3.09 -22.57 10.39
C GLN A 240 1.60 -22.90 10.35
N ASN A 241 0.75 -22.10 10.99
CA ASN A 241 -0.69 -22.31 10.95
C ASN A 241 -1.24 -22.12 9.53
N LEU A 242 -0.76 -21.11 8.79
CA LEU A 242 -1.10 -20.94 7.38
C LEU A 242 -0.67 -22.16 6.53
N ARG A 243 0.53 -22.69 6.77
CA ARG A 243 1.00 -23.94 6.12
C ARG A 243 0.16 -25.17 6.51
N LYS A 244 -0.30 -25.27 7.76
CA LYS A 244 -1.23 -26.32 8.19
C LYS A 244 -2.57 -26.23 7.46
N ILE A 245 -3.10 -25.02 7.29
CA ILE A 245 -4.33 -24.78 6.53
C ILE A 245 -4.11 -25.19 5.06
N GLN A 246 -3.01 -24.78 4.43
CA GLN A 246 -2.67 -25.20 3.06
C GLN A 246 -2.56 -26.73 2.95
N LYS A 247 -1.87 -27.37 3.89
CA LYS A 247 -1.66 -28.81 3.82
C LYS A 247 -2.95 -29.59 4.04
N ALA A 248 -3.81 -29.13 4.95
CA ALA A 248 -5.14 -29.68 5.13
C ALA A 248 -6.00 -29.51 3.86
N TYR A 249 -5.92 -28.34 3.21
CA TYR A 249 -6.60 -28.10 1.93
C TYR A 249 -6.18 -29.09 0.85
N GLU A 250 -4.87 -29.29 0.65
CA GLU A 250 -4.32 -30.26 -0.30
C GLU A 250 -4.83 -31.68 -0.04
N ILE A 251 -4.83 -32.12 1.22
CA ILE A 251 -5.31 -33.45 1.62
C ILE A 251 -6.81 -33.62 1.31
N LEU A 252 -7.61 -32.58 1.52
CA LEU A 252 -9.07 -32.62 1.31
C LEU A 252 -9.47 -32.46 -0.15
N LYS A 253 -8.64 -31.78 -0.95
CA LYS A 253 -8.84 -31.57 -2.39
C LYS A 253 -8.67 -32.88 -3.17
N GLY A 254 -7.75 -33.74 -2.73
CA GLY A 254 -7.47 -35.07 -3.31
C GLY A 254 -6.45 -35.04 -4.43
#